data_AF-A0A2H6NFB4-F1
#
_entry.id   AF-A0A2H6NFB4-F1
#
_cell.length_a   1.000
_cell.length_b   1.000
_cell.length_c   1.000
_cell.angle_alpha   90.00
_cell.angle_beta   90.00
_cell.angle_gamma   90.00
#
_symmetry.space_group_name_H-M   'P 1'
#
loop_
_entity.id
_entity.type
_entity.pdbx_description
1 polymer ?
#
loop_
_entity_poly.entity_id
_entity_poly.type
_entity_poly.pdbx_seq_one_letter_code
_entity_poly.pdbx_strand_id
1 'polypeptide(L)'
;MTAIKHALQRDIFTPNDERLLSIVNVCKAGKKKRNCFLCATVTTERPVQVKVIKVKKSDKGDFYKRQIAWELRDLTVVDAKDAIKESSEFDLHFEKVYKWVASSIAEKNTFISCIWKLNQRYIRKKIDFINVSSQLLEESVPSGENQNVAGTDEEAVDEYQELNARE
;
A
#
# COMPACT_ATOMS: atom_id res chain seq x y z
N MET A 1 -9.82 -12.38 9.47
CA MET A 1 -8.44 -11.83 9.61
C MET A 1 -8.22 -10.93 10.81
N THR A 2 -9.23 -10.27 11.37
CA THR A 2 -9.02 -9.24 12.42
C THR A 2 -8.31 -9.79 13.66
N ALA A 3 -8.73 -10.93 14.20
CA ALA A 3 -8.09 -11.55 15.37
C ALA A 3 -6.61 -11.89 15.14
N ILE A 4 -6.27 -12.50 14.00
CA ILE A 4 -4.87 -12.82 13.67
C ILE A 4 -4.05 -11.55 13.43
N LYS A 5 -4.61 -10.51 12.80
CA LYS A 5 -3.94 -9.21 12.62
C LYS A 5 -3.57 -8.60 13.97
N HIS A 6 -4.49 -8.61 14.94
CA HIS A 6 -4.21 -8.10 16.30
C HIS A 6 -3.17 -8.94 17.03
N ALA A 7 -3.24 -10.27 16.94
CA ALA A 7 -2.25 -11.15 17.55
C ALA A 7 -0.85 -10.90 16.98
N LEU A 8 -0.70 -10.87 15.64
CA LEU A 8 0.59 -10.59 15.02
C LEU A 8 1.08 -9.16 15.32
N GLN A 9 0.19 -8.17 15.35
CA GLN A 9 0.55 -6.82 15.77
C GLN A 9 1.17 -6.84 17.16
N ARG A 10 0.48 -7.38 18.17
CA ARG A 10 0.95 -7.39 19.55
C ARG A 10 2.19 -8.25 19.76
N ASP A 11 2.22 -9.44 19.18
CA ASP A 11 3.21 -10.47 19.54
C ASP A 11 4.46 -10.42 18.64
N ILE A 12 4.37 -9.84 17.44
CA ILE A 12 5.48 -9.76 16.48
C ILE A 12 5.88 -8.33 16.16
N PHE A 13 4.94 -7.42 15.88
CA PHE A 13 5.27 -6.13 15.29
C PHE A 13 5.50 -5.03 16.33
N THR A 14 4.67 -4.95 17.37
CA THR A 14 4.82 -4.01 18.48
C THR A 14 6.18 -4.11 19.18
N PRO A 15 6.73 -5.31 19.48
CA PRO A 15 8.05 -5.43 20.11
C PRO A 15 9.24 -5.01 19.22
N ASN A 16 8.99 -4.70 17.94
CA ASN A 16 10.01 -4.24 16.99
C ASN A 16 9.71 -2.82 16.49
N ASP A 17 8.87 -2.06 17.22
CA ASP A 17 8.47 -0.71 16.85
C ASP A 17 7.89 -0.63 15.43
N GLU A 18 7.07 -1.63 15.07
CA GLU A 18 6.45 -1.75 13.77
C GLU A 18 4.92 -1.80 13.87
N ARG A 19 4.25 -1.12 12.94
CA ARG A 19 2.80 -1.15 12.76
C ARG A 19 2.43 -2.00 11.54
N LEU A 20 1.57 -3.00 11.76
CA LEU A 20 1.01 -3.87 10.74
C LEU A 20 -0.16 -3.20 10.00
N LEU A 21 0.05 -2.87 8.74
CA LEU A 21 -0.93 -2.17 7.92
C LEU A 21 -1.85 -3.15 7.17
N SER A 22 -1.27 -4.15 6.52
CA SER A 22 -2.00 -5.18 5.79
C SER A 22 -1.40 -6.57 6.00
N ILE A 23 -2.24 -7.59 5.89
CA ILE A 23 -1.90 -8.99 6.04
C ILE A 23 -2.63 -9.81 4.98
N VAL A 24 -1.94 -10.78 4.38
CA VAL A 24 -2.54 -11.77 3.47
C VAL A 24 -2.05 -13.16 3.83
N ASN A 25 -2.97 -14.12 3.93
CA ASN A 25 -2.65 -15.53 4.09
C ASN A 25 -2.38 -16.15 2.72
N VAL A 26 -1.22 -16.77 2.56
CA VAL A 26 -0.72 -17.27 1.28
C VAL A 26 -0.12 -18.67 1.37
N CYS A 27 -0.17 -19.39 0.26
CA CYS A 27 0.64 -20.57 -0.01
C CYS A 27 1.71 -20.23 -1.05
N LYS A 28 2.88 -20.86 -0.97
CA LYS A 28 3.84 -20.83 -2.09
C LYS A 28 3.26 -21.65 -3.24
N ALA A 29 3.24 -21.09 -4.45
CA ALA A 29 2.77 -21.80 -5.64
C ALA A 29 3.51 -23.14 -5.82
N GLY A 30 2.76 -24.19 -6.17
CA GLY A 30 3.30 -25.53 -6.44
C GLY A 30 3.79 -26.34 -5.21
N LYS A 31 3.59 -25.87 -3.97
CA LYS A 31 3.93 -26.64 -2.75
C LYS A 31 2.70 -27.05 -1.94
N LYS A 32 2.72 -28.28 -1.40
CA LYS A 32 1.64 -28.81 -0.53
C LYS A 32 1.54 -27.98 0.77
N LYS A 33 0.44 -27.22 0.87
CA LYS A 33 -0.22 -26.61 2.06
C LYS A 33 0.68 -26.31 3.28
N ARG A 34 1.68 -25.45 3.15
CA ARG A 34 2.17 -24.69 4.32
C ARG A 34 1.82 -23.23 4.14
N ASN A 35 0.68 -22.87 4.70
CA ASN A 35 0.20 -21.49 4.76
C ASN A 35 1.21 -20.64 5.55
N CYS A 36 1.42 -19.42 5.10
CA CYS A 36 2.11 -18.38 5.83
C CYS A 36 1.42 -17.05 5.60
N PHE A 37 1.76 -16.05 6.40
CA PHE A 37 1.26 -14.71 6.23
C PHE A 37 2.34 -13.83 5.60
N LEU A 38 1.96 -13.00 4.65
CA LEU A 38 2.73 -11.82 4.29
C LEU A 38 2.13 -10.62 5.02
N CYS A 39 2.99 -9.79 5.58
CA CYS A 39 2.63 -8.67 6.43
C CYS A 39 3.31 -7.40 5.88
N ALA A 40 2.53 -6.40 5.52
CA ALA A 40 3.06 -5.09 5.14
C ALA A 40 3.13 -4.21 6.39
N THR A 41 4.31 -3.74 6.75
CA THR A 41 4.57 -3.01 7.99
C THR A 41 5.33 -1.72 7.76
N VAL A 42 5.18 -0.79 8.70
CA VAL A 42 5.97 0.44 8.79
C VAL A 42 6.59 0.55 10.18
N THR A 43 7.80 1.08 10.29
CA THR A 43 8.35 1.44 11.60
C THR A 43 7.61 2.66 12.18
N THR A 44 7.48 2.71 13.50
CA THR A 44 6.91 3.85 14.23
C THR A 44 7.94 4.93 14.49
N GLU A 45 9.22 4.56 14.53
CA GLU A 45 10.33 5.49 14.66
C GLU A 45 10.79 6.07 13.32
N ARG A 46 11.46 7.23 13.38
CA ARG A 46 12.08 7.87 12.22
C ARG A 46 13.56 7.46 12.10
N PRO A 47 14.05 7.15 10.88
CA PRO A 47 13.36 7.22 9.59
C PRO A 47 12.35 6.07 9.40
N VAL A 48 11.21 6.38 8.76
CA VAL A 48 10.17 5.38 8.49
C VAL A 48 10.68 4.37 7.48
N GLN A 49 10.73 3.09 7.87
CA GLN A 49 11.04 1.98 7.00
C GLN A 49 9.75 1.23 6.66
N VAL A 50 9.61 0.83 5.40
CA VAL A 50 8.48 -0.01 4.96
C VAL A 50 8.99 -1.38 4.60
N LYS A 51 8.38 -2.43 5.16
CA LYS A 51 8.81 -3.82 4.96
C LYS A 51 7.63 -4.71 4.58
N VAL A 52 7.95 -5.75 3.82
CA VAL A 52 7.08 -6.92 3.63
C VAL A 52 7.71 -8.08 4.40
N ILE A 53 7.00 -8.60 5.39
CA ILE A 53 7.50 -9.63 6.30
C ILE A 53 6.70 -10.91 6.13
N LYS A 54 7.39 -12.00 5.85
CA LYS A 54 6.81 -13.35 5.88
C LYS A 54 6.79 -13.87 7.30
N VAL A 55 5.61 -14.20 7.80
CA VAL A 55 5.38 -14.78 9.13
C VAL A 55 4.82 -16.19 8.98
N LYS A 56 5.32 -17.14 9.77
CA LYS A 56 4.83 -18.51 9.78
C LYS A 56 4.56 -18.98 11.21
N LYS A 57 3.51 -19.78 11.38
CA LYS A 57 3.24 -20.49 12.63
C LYS A 57 4.37 -21.49 12.89
N SER A 58 4.85 -21.57 14.13
CA SER A 58 5.85 -22.56 14.51
C SER A 58 5.25 -23.96 14.51
N ASP A 59 6.05 -24.95 14.14
CA ASP A 59 5.65 -26.36 14.25
C ASP A 59 5.71 -26.86 15.72
N LYS A 60 6.39 -26.11 16.62
CA LYS A 60 6.64 -26.49 18.03
C LYS A 60 5.77 -25.74 19.05
N GLY A 61 4.64 -25.16 18.64
CA GLY A 61 3.74 -24.45 19.55
C GLY A 61 2.78 -23.51 18.85
N ASP A 62 1.97 -22.80 19.64
CA ASP A 62 0.96 -21.86 19.13
C ASP A 62 1.47 -20.42 19.03
N PHE A 63 2.68 -20.24 18.49
CA PHE A 63 3.27 -18.92 18.28
C PHE A 63 3.73 -18.73 16.85
N TYR A 64 3.81 -17.48 16.43
CA TYR A 64 4.25 -17.06 15.11
C TYR A 64 5.67 -16.55 15.14
N LYS A 65 6.41 -16.74 14.05
CA LYS A 65 7.78 -16.23 13.88
C LYS A 65 7.96 -15.53 12.55
N ARG A 66 8.73 -14.44 12.56
CA ARG A 66 9.28 -13.83 11.35
C ARG A 66 10.21 -14.84 10.67
N GLN A 67 10.03 -15.03 9.37
CA GLN A 67 10.83 -15.96 8.58
C GLN A 67 11.74 -15.21 7.62
N ILE A 68 11.19 -14.22 6.92
CA ILE A 68 11.90 -13.40 5.94
C ILE A 68 11.34 -11.99 6.04
N ALA A 69 12.19 -10.99 5.93
CA ALA A 69 11.81 -9.59 5.82
C ALA A 69 12.45 -9.03 4.55
N TRP A 70 11.65 -8.36 3.73
CA TRP A 70 12.09 -7.62 2.56
C TRP A 70 11.81 -6.14 2.77
N GLU A 71 12.75 -5.27 2.41
CA GLU A 71 12.46 -3.85 2.34
C GLU A 71 11.60 -3.58 1.12
N LEU A 72 10.54 -2.77 1.27
CA LEU A 72 9.66 -2.45 0.14
C LEU A 72 10.41 -1.73 -0.99
N ARG A 73 11.49 -1.01 -0.66
CA ARG A 73 12.35 -0.35 -1.64
C ARG A 73 13.03 -1.31 -2.62
N ASP A 74 13.16 -2.59 -2.26
CA ASP A 74 13.78 -3.61 -3.11
C ASP A 74 12.77 -4.28 -4.05
N LEU A 75 11.47 -4.04 -3.84
CA LEU A 75 10.43 -4.50 -4.75
C LEU A 75 10.57 -3.78 -6.10
N THR A 76 10.47 -4.53 -7.18
CA THR A 76 10.56 -4.02 -8.56
C THR A 76 9.27 -4.23 -9.32
N VAL A 77 8.59 -5.37 -9.12
CA VAL A 77 7.34 -5.72 -9.82
C VAL A 77 6.35 -6.38 -8.88
N VAL A 78 5.08 -6.02 -9.04
CA VAL A 78 3.90 -6.73 -8.49
C VAL A 78 3.07 -7.22 -9.67
N ASP A 79 2.97 -8.54 -9.83
CA ASP A 79 2.20 -9.17 -10.90
C ASP A 79 0.95 -9.85 -10.34
N ALA A 80 -0.24 -9.34 -10.66
CA ALA A 80 -1.51 -9.92 -10.22
C ALA A 80 -2.08 -10.99 -11.18
N LYS A 81 -1.25 -11.46 -12.13
CA LYS A 81 -1.47 -12.51 -13.13
C LYS A 81 -2.46 -12.19 -14.23
N ASP A 82 -3.61 -11.63 -13.88
CA ASP A 82 -4.62 -11.24 -14.86
C ASP A 82 -5.49 -10.12 -14.26
N ALA A 83 -5.62 -9.02 -15.00
CA ALA A 83 -6.38 -7.84 -14.56
C ALA A 83 -7.90 -7.99 -14.75
N ILE A 84 -8.33 -8.94 -15.61
CA ILE A 84 -9.73 -9.14 -16.00
C ILE A 84 -10.25 -10.42 -15.37
N LYS A 85 -9.52 -11.53 -15.54
CA LYS A 85 -9.86 -12.83 -14.95
C LYS A 85 -9.19 -12.96 -13.59
N GLU A 86 -9.80 -12.38 -12.58
CA GLU A 86 -9.23 -12.39 -11.23
C GLU A 86 -8.89 -13.81 -10.74
N SER A 87 -7.64 -13.99 -10.32
CA SER A 87 -7.18 -15.19 -9.61
C SER A 87 -6.65 -14.79 -8.23
N SER A 88 -6.47 -15.76 -7.32
CA SER A 88 -5.79 -15.50 -6.04
C SER A 88 -4.26 -15.54 -6.16
N GLU A 89 -3.72 -15.73 -7.35
CA GLU A 89 -2.28 -15.81 -7.60
C GLU A 89 -1.67 -14.42 -7.80
N PHE A 90 -0.45 -14.24 -7.31
CA PHE A 90 0.35 -13.04 -7.55
C PHE A 90 1.83 -13.31 -7.32
N ASP A 91 2.68 -12.53 -8.00
CA ASP A 91 4.13 -12.59 -7.83
C ASP A 91 4.68 -11.26 -7.28
N LEU A 92 5.67 -11.37 -6.41
CA LEU A 92 6.47 -10.25 -5.91
C LEU A 92 7.92 -10.42 -6.38
N HIS A 93 8.44 -9.41 -7.07
CA HIS A 93 9.80 -9.45 -7.61
C HIS A 93 10.72 -8.60 -6.72
N PHE A 94 11.55 -9.29 -5.93
CA PHE A 94 12.66 -8.68 -5.18
C PHE A 94 13.98 -9.13 -5.82
N GLU A 95 14.93 -9.66 -5.03
CA GLU A 95 16.13 -10.37 -5.52
C GLU A 95 15.79 -11.56 -6.45
N LYS A 96 14.59 -12.12 -6.27
CA LYS A 96 14.03 -13.21 -7.07
C LYS A 96 12.51 -13.09 -7.11
N VAL A 97 11.89 -13.88 -7.99
CA VAL A 97 10.43 -13.94 -8.11
C VAL A 97 9.85 -14.84 -7.03
N TYR A 98 8.99 -14.27 -6.19
CA TYR A 98 8.24 -15.00 -5.16
C TYR A 98 6.78 -15.15 -5.60
N LYS A 99 6.41 -16.39 -5.95
CA LYS A 99 5.06 -16.73 -6.42
C LYS A 99 4.16 -17.17 -5.26
N TRP A 100 3.01 -16.54 -5.14
CA TRP A 100 2.07 -16.72 -4.04
C TRP A 100 0.66 -16.99 -4.54
N VAL A 101 -0.08 -17.73 -3.72
CA VAL A 101 -1.52 -17.96 -3.89
C VAL A 101 -2.19 -17.53 -2.59
N ALA A 102 -2.97 -16.45 -2.63
CA ALA A 102 -3.74 -15.96 -1.48
C ALA A 102 -4.92 -16.89 -1.16
N SER A 103 -5.38 -16.87 0.10
CA SER A 103 -6.61 -17.60 0.48
C SER A 103 -7.87 -17.05 -0.16
N SER A 104 -7.88 -15.78 -0.59
CA SER A 104 -8.96 -15.18 -1.36
C SER A 104 -8.46 -14.05 -2.25
N ILE A 105 -9.24 -13.76 -3.30
CA ILE A 105 -8.98 -12.65 -4.24
C ILE A 105 -9.09 -11.29 -3.50
N ALA A 106 -10.09 -11.12 -2.65
CA ALA A 106 -10.27 -9.89 -1.88
C ALA A 106 -9.07 -9.56 -0.98
N GLU A 107 -8.48 -10.58 -0.33
CA GLU A 107 -7.28 -10.43 0.48
C GLU A 107 -6.06 -10.07 -0.35
N LYS A 108 -5.89 -10.71 -1.52
CA LYS A 108 -4.85 -10.35 -2.50
C LYS A 108 -4.97 -8.88 -2.89
N ASN A 109 -6.15 -8.45 -3.33
CA ASN A 109 -6.41 -7.10 -3.82
C ASN A 109 -6.15 -6.05 -2.73
N THR A 110 -6.66 -6.29 -1.51
CA THR A 110 -6.40 -5.42 -0.34
C THR A 110 -4.91 -5.29 -0.03
N PHE A 111 -4.16 -6.40 -0.15
CA PHE A 111 -2.71 -6.40 0.09
C PHE A 111 -1.94 -5.65 -1.00
N ILE A 112 -2.27 -5.87 -2.28
CA ILE A 112 -1.64 -5.16 -3.41
C ILE A 112 -1.91 -3.66 -3.33
N SER A 113 -3.16 -3.24 -3.08
CA SER A 113 -3.49 -1.81 -2.89
C SER A 113 -2.72 -1.20 -1.71
N CYS A 114 -2.53 -1.95 -0.62
CA CYS A 114 -1.73 -1.48 0.50
C CYS A 114 -0.25 -1.28 0.12
N ILE A 115 0.35 -2.23 -0.62
CA ILE A 115 1.72 -2.10 -1.14
C ILE A 115 1.86 -0.86 -2.01
N TRP A 116 0.91 -0.65 -2.94
CA TRP A 116 0.93 0.51 -3.82
C TRP A 116 0.85 1.83 -3.03
N LYS A 117 -0.12 1.96 -2.11
CA LYS A 117 -0.26 3.15 -1.24
C LYS A 117 1.00 3.40 -0.40
N LEU A 118 1.65 2.34 0.09
CA LEU A 118 2.89 2.44 0.84
C LEU A 118 4.06 2.92 -0.02
N ASN A 119 4.15 2.44 -1.26
CA ASN A 119 5.16 2.92 -2.21
C ASN A 119 4.97 4.41 -2.48
N GLN A 120 3.74 4.86 -2.80
CA GLN A 120 3.46 6.28 -3.06
C GLN A 120 3.78 7.17 -1.86
N ARG A 121 3.49 6.69 -0.64
CA ARG A 121 3.63 7.48 0.58
C ARG A 121 5.07 7.62 1.07
N TYR A 122 5.86 6.54 1.06
CA TYR A 122 7.15 6.50 1.75
C TYR A 122 8.35 6.25 0.85
N ILE A 123 8.20 5.46 -0.23
CA ILE A 123 9.34 4.99 -1.03
C ILE A 123 9.51 5.83 -2.29
N ARG A 124 8.42 6.19 -2.97
CA ARG A 124 8.36 6.95 -4.23
C ARG A 124 9.29 6.41 -5.33
N LYS A 125 9.50 5.09 -5.34
CA LYS A 125 10.26 4.39 -6.38
C LYS A 125 9.28 3.91 -7.46
N LYS A 126 9.76 3.84 -8.71
CA LYS A 126 9.03 3.14 -9.77
C LYS A 126 9.01 1.63 -9.47
N ILE A 127 7.81 1.11 -9.20
CA ILE A 127 7.49 -0.32 -9.09
C ILE A 127 6.45 -0.60 -10.16
N ASP A 128 6.67 -1.62 -10.98
CA ASP A 128 5.73 -1.97 -12.04
C ASP A 128 4.60 -2.84 -11.47
N PHE A 129 3.37 -2.32 -11.53
CA PHE A 129 2.16 -3.08 -11.16
C PHE A 129 1.55 -3.64 -12.45
N ILE A 130 1.83 -4.90 -12.74
CA ILE A 130 1.41 -5.56 -13.98
C ILE A 130 0.20 -6.47 -13.73
N ASN A 131 -0.72 -6.50 -14.69
CA ASN A 131 -1.96 -7.28 -14.59
C ASN A 131 -2.79 -6.94 -13.34
N VAL A 132 -2.63 -5.74 -12.78
CA VAL A 132 -3.40 -5.24 -11.64
C VAL A 132 -4.54 -4.38 -12.18
N SER A 133 -5.77 -4.61 -11.71
CA SER A 133 -6.91 -3.75 -12.04
C SER A 133 -6.63 -2.30 -11.65
N SER A 134 -6.88 -1.34 -12.54
CA SER A 134 -6.64 0.09 -12.30
C SER A 134 -7.41 0.61 -11.09
N GLN A 135 -8.60 0.06 -10.83
CA GLN A 135 -9.42 0.40 -9.67
C GLN A 135 -8.69 0.18 -8.33
N LEU A 136 -7.75 -0.76 -8.27
CA LEU A 136 -6.93 -1.02 -7.08
C LEU A 136 -5.84 0.04 -6.85
N LEU A 137 -5.51 0.79 -7.90
CA LEU A 137 -4.42 1.78 -7.98
C LEU A 137 -4.95 3.22 -8.12
N GLU A 138 -6.26 3.45 -8.11
CA GLU A 138 -6.84 4.80 -8.33
C GLU A 138 -7.25 5.53 -7.03
N GLU A 139 -7.25 4.87 -5.87
CA GLU A 139 -7.62 5.50 -4.59
C GLU A 139 -6.58 6.50 -4.01
N SER A 140 -5.66 7.06 -4.82
CA SER A 140 -4.66 8.03 -4.34
C SER A 140 -4.37 9.18 -5.32
N VAL A 141 -5.38 9.99 -5.65
CA VAL A 141 -5.12 11.40 -5.94
C VAL A 141 -6.16 12.24 -5.19
N PRO A 142 -5.84 12.88 -4.05
CA PRO A 142 -6.53 14.12 -3.76
C PRO A 142 -6.16 15.07 -4.89
N SER A 143 -7.12 15.38 -5.77
CA SER A 143 -6.97 16.46 -6.74
C SER A 143 -6.73 17.74 -5.96
N GLY A 144 -5.46 18.12 -5.81
CA GLY A 144 -5.03 19.37 -5.24
C GLY A 144 -5.01 20.43 -6.33
N GLU A 145 -6.17 20.74 -6.92
CA GLU A 145 -6.36 21.98 -7.65
C GLU A 145 -6.66 23.09 -6.65
N ASN A 146 -5.63 23.88 -6.33
CA ASN A 146 -5.63 25.35 -6.31
C ASN A 146 -4.54 25.88 -5.37
N GLN A 147 -3.36 26.14 -5.94
CA GLN A 147 -2.56 27.28 -5.56
C GLN A 147 -2.56 28.25 -6.74
N ASN A 148 -3.28 29.36 -6.60
CA ASN A 148 -2.91 30.62 -7.22
C ASN A 148 -3.10 31.71 -6.16
N VAL A 149 -1.99 31.98 -5.46
CA VAL A 149 -1.79 33.21 -4.71
C VAL A 149 -0.76 34.00 -5.50
N ALA A 150 -1.23 35.01 -6.21
CA ALA A 150 -0.48 36.12 -6.81
C ALA A 150 -1.54 37.20 -7.05
N GLY A 151 -1.41 38.46 -6.66
CA GLY A 151 -0.40 39.25 -5.97
C GLY A 151 -1.05 40.61 -5.76
N THR A 152 -0.59 41.36 -4.77
CA THR A 152 -1.09 42.67 -4.38
C THR A 152 -0.78 43.76 -5.42
N ASP A 153 -1.64 44.78 -5.43
CA ASP A 153 -1.44 46.21 -5.70
C ASP A 153 -1.67 46.85 -7.10
N GLU A 154 -2.54 47.87 -7.00
CA GLU A 154 -2.54 49.22 -7.60
C GLU A 154 -3.02 49.52 -9.03
N GLU A 155 -3.99 50.47 -9.03
CA GLU A 155 -4.29 51.54 -9.98
C GLU A 155 -4.84 51.23 -11.39
N ALA A 156 -6.14 51.53 -11.57
CA ALA A 156 -6.64 52.23 -12.75
C ALA A 156 -7.85 53.11 -12.37
N VAL A 157 -7.63 54.42 -12.52
CA VAL A 157 -8.55 55.53 -12.33
C VAL A 157 -9.35 55.76 -13.64
N ASP A 158 -10.52 56.41 -13.50
CA ASP A 158 -11.37 57.04 -14.53
C ASP A 158 -12.25 56.09 -15.38
N GLU A 159 -13.52 56.37 -15.72
CA GLU A 159 -14.23 57.65 -15.86
C GLU A 159 -15.76 57.40 -15.84
N TYR A 160 -16.48 58.33 -15.21
CA TYR A 160 -17.87 58.78 -15.37
C TYR A 160 -18.89 58.00 -16.25
N GLN A 161 -20.10 57.82 -15.68
CA GLN A 161 -21.30 58.38 -16.32
C GLN A 161 -22.36 58.81 -15.30
N GLU A 162 -22.82 60.04 -15.49
CA GLU A 162 -23.62 60.89 -14.60
C GLU A 162 -25.12 60.86 -15.00
N LEU A 163 -25.98 61.26 -14.05
CA LEU A 163 -27.36 61.77 -14.19
C LEU A 163 -28.47 60.70 -14.44
N ASN A 164 -29.68 60.76 -13.88
CA ASN A 164 -30.48 61.92 -13.46
C ASN A 164 -31.62 61.52 -12.48
N ALA A 165 -32.20 62.55 -11.87
CA ALA A 165 -33.13 62.55 -10.74
C ALA A 165 -34.62 62.18 -11.00
N ARG A 166 -35.36 62.12 -9.87
CA ARG A 166 -36.83 62.23 -9.64
C ARG A 166 -37.67 60.98 -9.99
N GLU A 167 -38.71 60.61 -9.23
CA GLU A 167 -39.63 61.34 -8.35
C GLU A 167 -39.84 60.68 -6.97
#